data_AF-A0A8S0FQL2-F1
#
_entry.id   AF-A0A8S0FQL2-F1
#
_cell.length_a   1.000
_cell.length_b   1.000
_cell.length_c   1.000
_cell.angle_alpha   90.00
_cell.angle_beta   90.00
_cell.angle_gamma   90.00
#
_symmetry.space_group_name_H-M   'P 1'
#
loop_
_entity.id
_entity.type
_entity.pdbx_description
1 polymer ?
#
loop_
_entity_poly.entity_id
_entity_poly.type
_entity_poly.pdbx_seq_one_letter_code
_entity_poly.pdbx_strand_id
1 'polypeptide(L)'
;MEEIFQLCDEVTVLRDGQWIATEPLAGLTMDKIIAMMVGRSLNQRFPDKENKPGEVILEVRNLTSLRQPSIRDVSFDLHKGEILGIAGLVGAKRTDIVETLFGIREKSAGTITLHGKKINNHNANEAINHGFALVN
;
A
#
# COMPACT_ATOMS: atom_id res chain seq x y z
N MET A 1 15.70 -10.51 7.37
CA MET A 1 16.28 -9.70 8.48
C MET A 1 16.95 -10.56 9.53
N GLU A 2 16.40 -11.73 9.91
CA GLU A 2 17.15 -12.71 10.74
C GLU A 2 18.48 -13.13 10.10
N GLU A 3 18.58 -13.13 8.78
CA GLU A 3 19.82 -13.43 8.04
C GLU A 3 20.99 -12.51 8.43
N ILE A 4 20.72 -11.27 8.87
CA ILE A 4 21.76 -10.33 9.32
C ILE A 4 22.54 -10.95 10.50
N PHE A 5 21.84 -11.59 11.44
CA PHE A 5 22.46 -12.25 12.60
C PHE A 5 23.16 -13.57 12.28
N GLN A 6 22.85 -14.16 11.14
CA GLN A 6 23.44 -15.43 10.73
C GLN A 6 24.67 -15.27 9.83
N LEU A 7 24.75 -14.16 9.09
CA LEU A 7 25.70 -14.03 7.97
C LEU A 7 26.66 -12.83 8.10
N CYS A 8 26.42 -11.90 9.02
CA CYS A 8 27.19 -10.66 9.11
C CYS A 8 27.96 -10.53 10.42
N ASP A 9 29.17 -9.98 10.34
CA ASP A 9 30.02 -9.66 11.51
C ASP A 9 29.79 -8.23 12.03
N GLU A 10 29.32 -7.33 11.17
CA GLU A 10 29.14 -5.91 11.46
C GLU A 10 27.93 -5.34 10.69
N VAL A 11 27.30 -4.31 11.24
CA VAL A 11 26.23 -3.54 10.58
C VAL A 11 26.58 -2.07 10.56
N THR A 12 26.41 -1.46 9.39
CA THR A 12 26.42 0.00 9.21
C THR A 12 25.01 0.48 8.92
N VAL A 13 24.54 1.47 9.67
CA VAL A 13 23.22 2.09 9.48
C VAL A 13 23.38 3.48 8.87
N LEU A 14 22.73 3.67 7.72
CA LEU A 14 22.55 4.96 7.07
C LEU A 14 21.08 5.38 7.20
N ARG A 15 20.83 6.62 7.61
CA ARG A 15 19.48 7.18 7.74
C ARG A 15 19.49 8.65 7.33
N ASP A 16 18.48 9.08 6.57
CA ASP A 16 18.33 10.47 6.12
C ASP A 16 19.57 11.00 5.35
N GLY A 17 20.24 10.11 4.61
CA GLY A 17 21.47 10.41 3.88
C GLY A 17 22.72 10.57 4.75
N GLN A 18 22.63 10.24 6.05
CA GLN A 18 23.72 10.38 7.01
C GLN A 18 24.15 9.02 7.56
N TRP A 19 25.42 8.95 7.97
CA TRP A 19 25.96 7.83 8.74
C TRP A 19 25.51 7.92 10.19
N ILE A 20 24.81 6.90 10.67
CA ILE A 20 24.28 6.85 12.03
C ILE A 20 25.23 6.09 12.96
N ALA A 21 25.62 4.87 12.55
CA ALA A 21 26.52 4.03 13.33
C ALA A 21 27.10 2.90 12.48
N THR A 22 28.24 2.40 12.92
CA THR A 22 28.85 1.16 12.47
C THR A 22 29.22 0.36 13.70
N GLU A 23 28.62 -0.82 13.87
CA GLU A 23 28.69 -1.59 15.11
C GLU A 23 28.90 -3.08 14.81
N PRO A 24 29.75 -3.79 15.58
CA PRO A 24 29.86 -5.23 15.48
C PRO A 24 28.53 -5.88 15.83
N LEU A 25 28.20 -6.98 15.17
CA LEU A 25 26.94 -7.68 15.43
C LEU A 25 26.90 -8.34 16.81
N ALA A 26 28.08 -8.69 17.31
CA ALA A 26 28.28 -9.27 18.64
C ALA A 26 27.70 -8.33 19.72
N GLY A 27 26.63 -8.77 20.37
CA GLY A 27 25.97 -8.00 21.43
C GLY A 27 24.96 -6.95 20.94
N LEU A 28 24.73 -6.83 19.64
CA LEU A 28 23.64 -6.03 19.09
C LEU A 28 22.33 -6.82 19.11
N THR A 29 21.21 -6.14 19.34
CA THR A 29 19.87 -6.72 19.22
C THR A 29 19.18 -6.18 17.98
N MET A 30 18.26 -6.96 17.42
CA MET A 30 17.42 -6.53 16.30
C MET A 30 16.72 -5.21 16.61
N ASP A 31 16.27 -5.05 17.86
CA ASP A 31 15.57 -3.86 18.29
C ASP A 31 16.44 -2.59 18.24
N LYS A 32 17.72 -2.73 18.59
CA LYS A 32 18.70 -1.64 18.52
C LYS A 32 19.01 -1.26 17.08
N ILE A 33 19.15 -2.24 16.19
CA ILE A 33 19.33 -2.00 14.74
C ILE A 33 18.13 -1.22 14.19
N ILE A 34 16.91 -1.68 14.45
CA ILE A 34 15.69 -1.00 13.96
C ILE A 34 15.58 0.41 14.56
N ALA A 35 15.93 0.60 15.83
CA ALA A 35 15.93 1.92 16.45
C ALA A 35 16.92 2.88 15.74
N MET A 36 18.10 2.40 15.35
CA MET A 36 19.05 3.19 14.55
C MET A 36 18.49 3.52 13.17
N MET A 37 17.84 2.56 12.50
CA MET A 37 17.27 2.73 11.15
C MET A 37 16.09 3.70 11.11
N VAL A 38 15.21 3.67 12.11
CA VAL A 38 13.93 4.42 12.10
C VAL A 38 14.01 5.67 13.01
N GLY A 39 15.05 5.80 13.84
CA GLY A 39 15.25 6.94 14.74
C GLY A 39 14.27 7.03 15.92
N ARG A 40 13.55 5.95 16.22
CA ARG A 40 12.59 5.88 17.34
C ARG A 40 12.58 4.50 17.96
N SER A 41 12.25 4.43 19.24
CA SER A 41 12.09 3.17 19.97
C SER A 41 10.90 2.37 19.45
N LEU A 42 11.04 1.04 19.41
CA LEU A 42 10.06 0.10 18.85
C LEU A 42 8.73 0.00 19.59
N ASN A 43 8.63 0.59 20.78
CA ASN A 43 7.40 0.66 21.56
C ASN A 43 6.27 1.46 20.87
N GLN A 44 6.55 2.13 19.75
CA GLN A 44 5.58 2.84 18.90
C GLN A 44 5.34 2.13 17.55
N ARG A 45 5.41 0.80 17.49
CA ARG A 45 5.20 0.06 16.22
C ARG A 45 3.83 0.34 15.58
N PHE A 46 2.82 0.65 16.38
CA PHE A 46 1.48 1.03 15.89
C PHE A 46 0.98 2.23 16.70
N PRO A 47 1.01 3.46 16.16
CA PRO A 47 0.42 4.61 16.83
C PRO A 47 -1.10 4.41 16.98
N ASP A 48 -1.69 5.03 17.99
CA ASP A 48 -3.12 4.98 18.21
C ASP A 48 -3.88 5.56 16.99
N LYS A 49 -4.89 4.81 16.53
CA LYS A 49 -5.72 5.22 15.40
C LYS A 49 -6.81 6.17 15.88
N GLU A 50 -6.49 7.47 15.93
CA GLU A 50 -7.48 8.50 16.31
C GLU A 50 -8.43 8.88 15.16
N ASN A 51 -8.11 8.46 13.95
CA ASN A 51 -8.85 8.85 12.76
C ASN A 51 -10.24 8.18 12.71
N LYS A 52 -11.27 9.00 12.47
CA LYS A 52 -12.65 8.55 12.29
C LYS A 52 -13.03 8.74 10.82
N PRO A 53 -13.26 7.66 10.07
CA PRO A 53 -13.65 7.76 8.67
C PRO A 53 -14.92 8.60 8.48
N GLY A 54 -14.91 9.47 7.47
CA GLY A 54 -16.05 10.33 7.10
C GLY A 54 -17.02 9.65 6.13
N GLU A 55 -17.65 10.44 5.26
CA GLU A 55 -18.52 9.90 4.21
C GLU A 55 -17.80 8.98 3.21
N VAL A 56 -18.52 8.10 2.53
CA VAL A 56 -18.00 7.31 1.39
C VAL A 56 -17.61 8.28 0.27
N ILE A 57 -16.33 8.24 -0.13
CA ILE A 57 -15.81 9.06 -1.23
C ILE A 57 -15.57 8.25 -2.49
N LEU A 58 -15.29 6.95 -2.38
CA LEU A 58 -15.10 6.07 -3.50
C LEU A 58 -15.95 4.81 -3.27
N GLU A 59 -16.90 4.59 -4.16
CA GLU A 59 -17.72 3.39 -4.20
C GLU A 59 -17.35 2.56 -5.44
N VAL A 60 -17.02 1.29 -5.21
CA VAL A 60 -16.73 0.31 -6.26
C VAL A 60 -17.77 -0.79 -6.16
N ARG A 61 -18.43 -1.10 -7.28
CA ARG A 61 -19.45 -2.15 -7.36
C ARG A 61 -19.21 -3.06 -8.56
N ASN A 62 -19.20 -4.35 -8.29
CA ASN A 62 -19.10 -5.44 -9.28
C ASN A 62 -17.94 -5.28 -10.27
N LEU A 63 -16.82 -4.69 -9.85
CA LEU A 63 -15.68 -4.41 -10.71
C LEU A 63 -15.08 -5.70 -11.23
N THR A 64 -15.09 -5.84 -12.56
CA THR A 64 -14.65 -7.05 -13.24
C THR A 64 -13.71 -6.68 -14.38
N SER A 65 -12.53 -7.30 -14.40
CA SER A 65 -11.53 -7.10 -15.46
C SER A 65 -11.96 -7.81 -16.76
N LEU A 66 -11.69 -7.18 -17.90
CA LEU A 66 -12.02 -7.72 -19.22
C LEU A 66 -11.21 -8.98 -19.54
N ARG A 67 -9.90 -8.96 -19.28
CA ARG A 67 -8.99 -10.07 -19.61
C ARG A 67 -8.87 -11.02 -18.43
N GLN A 68 -9.30 -12.26 -18.64
CA GLN A 68 -9.31 -13.32 -17.63
C GLN A 68 -8.14 -14.29 -17.84
N PRO A 69 -7.60 -14.91 -16.77
CA PRO A 69 -8.04 -14.87 -15.37
C PRO A 69 -7.56 -13.63 -14.60
N SER A 70 -8.51 -12.86 -14.04
CA SER A 70 -8.27 -11.65 -13.25
C SER A 70 -9.45 -11.42 -12.29
N ILE A 71 -9.60 -10.21 -11.76
CA ILE A 71 -10.64 -9.86 -10.78
C ILE A 71 -12.05 -10.03 -11.37
N ARG A 72 -12.98 -10.46 -10.52
CA ARG A 72 -14.39 -10.63 -10.82
C ARG A 72 -15.22 -10.17 -9.63
N ASP A 73 -16.24 -9.38 -9.90
CA ASP A 73 -17.26 -8.98 -8.94
C ASP A 73 -16.71 -8.31 -7.65
N VAL A 74 -15.69 -7.46 -7.78
CA VAL A 74 -15.09 -6.77 -6.64
C VAL A 74 -15.96 -5.57 -6.24
N SER A 75 -16.38 -5.52 -4.98
CA SER A 75 -17.17 -4.43 -4.41
C SER A 75 -16.62 -4.00 -3.06
N PHE A 76 -16.43 -2.71 -2.86
CA PHE A 76 -16.02 -2.11 -1.60
C PHE A 76 -16.30 -0.61 -1.59
N ASP A 77 -16.25 -0.03 -0.40
CA ASP A 77 -16.32 1.41 -0.17
C ASP A 77 -15.04 1.90 0.49
N LEU A 78 -14.63 3.11 0.12
CA LEU A 78 -13.55 3.84 0.76
C LEU A 78 -14.11 5.15 1.28
N HIS A 79 -13.96 5.35 2.59
CA HIS A 79 -14.43 6.52 3.30
C HIS A 79 -13.37 7.63 3.31
N LYS A 80 -13.82 8.87 3.49
CA LYS A 80 -12.95 10.02 3.60
C LYS A 80 -12.01 9.86 4.80
N GLY A 81 -10.71 10.00 4.55
CA GLY A 81 -9.67 9.83 5.55
C GLY A 81 -9.31 8.38 5.85
N GLU A 82 -10.02 7.39 5.31
CA GLU A 82 -9.72 5.98 5.53
C GLU A 82 -8.47 5.55 4.75
N ILE A 83 -7.67 4.64 5.35
CA ILE A 83 -6.65 3.87 4.63
C ILE A 83 -7.20 2.46 4.43
N LEU A 84 -7.62 2.16 3.20
CA LEU A 84 -8.13 0.84 2.83
C LEU A 84 -6.98 -0.08 2.39
N GLY A 85 -6.82 -1.21 3.07
CA GLY A 85 -5.84 -2.24 2.72
C GLY A 85 -6.46 -3.39 1.94
N ILE A 86 -5.84 -3.78 0.82
CA ILE A 86 -6.23 -4.98 0.06
C ILE A 86 -5.20 -6.10 0.31
N ALA A 87 -5.60 -7.15 1.02
CA ALA A 87 -4.75 -8.27 1.38
C ALA A 87 -5.22 -9.60 0.74
N GLY A 88 -4.30 -10.55 0.60
CA GLY A 88 -4.56 -11.84 -0.03
C GLY A 88 -3.27 -12.59 -0.36
N LEU A 89 -3.40 -13.89 -0.66
CA LEU A 89 -2.27 -14.75 -1.03
C LEU A 89 -1.62 -14.30 -2.37
N VAL A 90 -0.45 -14.87 -2.68
CA VAL A 90 0.17 -14.71 -4.00
C VAL A 90 -0.82 -15.20 -5.06
N GLY A 91 -1.02 -14.41 -6.11
CA GLY A 91 -2.00 -14.69 -7.16
C GLY A 91 -3.42 -14.18 -6.88
N ALA A 92 -3.71 -13.59 -5.71
CA ALA A 92 -5.04 -13.04 -5.37
C ALA A 92 -5.45 -11.79 -6.17
N LYS A 93 -4.66 -11.38 -7.17
CA LYS A 93 -4.98 -10.29 -8.11
C LYS A 93 -5.21 -8.92 -7.45
N ARG A 94 -4.56 -8.66 -6.30
CA ARG A 94 -4.59 -7.37 -5.59
C ARG A 94 -4.16 -6.20 -6.49
N THR A 95 -3.05 -6.39 -7.21
CA THR A 95 -2.53 -5.40 -8.17
C THR A 95 -3.52 -5.16 -9.30
N ASP A 96 -4.17 -6.21 -9.81
CA ASP A 96 -5.19 -6.07 -10.86
C ASP A 96 -6.35 -5.17 -10.41
N ILE A 97 -6.77 -5.20 -9.14
CA ILE A 97 -7.81 -4.30 -8.62
C ILE A 97 -7.40 -2.84 -8.82
N VAL A 98 -6.20 -2.48 -8.37
CA VAL A 98 -5.70 -1.11 -8.42
C VAL A 98 -5.45 -0.68 -9.87
N GLU A 99 -4.87 -1.57 -10.69
CA GLU A 99 -4.63 -1.30 -12.11
C GLU A 99 -5.93 -1.14 -12.91
N THR A 100 -6.99 -1.89 -12.57
CA THR A 100 -8.31 -1.72 -13.20
C THR A 100 -8.98 -0.42 -12.77
N LEU A 101 -8.86 -0.01 -11.50
CA LEU A 101 -9.37 1.29 -11.05
C LEU A 101 -8.64 2.47 -11.72
N PHE A 102 -7.34 2.32 -11.97
CA PHE A 102 -6.50 3.34 -12.59
C PHE A 102 -6.57 3.35 -14.12
N GLY A 103 -7.34 2.46 -14.74
CA GLY A 103 -7.48 2.37 -16.21
C GLY A 103 -6.25 1.80 -16.93
N ILE A 104 -5.34 1.14 -16.21
CA ILE A 104 -4.23 0.37 -16.82
C ILE A 104 -4.74 -0.97 -17.36
N ARG A 105 -5.72 -1.55 -16.66
CA ARG A 105 -6.47 -2.73 -17.12
C ARG A 105 -7.90 -2.33 -17.46
N GLU A 106 -8.36 -2.75 -18.63
CA GLU A 106 -9.74 -2.56 -19.04
C GLU A 106 -10.70 -3.39 -18.15
N LYS A 107 -11.79 -2.76 -17.73
CA LYS A 107 -12.91 -3.45 -17.06
C LYS A 107 -13.97 -3.88 -18.08
N SER A 108 -14.56 -5.05 -17.90
CA SER A 108 -15.73 -5.50 -18.67
C SER A 108 -17.04 -5.07 -18.03
N ALA A 109 -17.08 -4.96 -16.69
CA ALA A 109 -18.28 -4.64 -15.95
C ALA A 109 -17.95 -3.89 -14.64
N GLY A 110 -19.02 -3.42 -13.99
CA GLY A 110 -18.95 -2.70 -12.72
C GLY A 110 -18.89 -1.18 -12.86
N THR A 111 -19.14 -0.52 -11.75
CA THR A 111 -19.20 0.94 -11.63
C THR A 111 -18.23 1.46 -10.59
N ILE A 112 -17.64 2.62 -10.89
CA ILE A 112 -16.76 3.36 -10.00
C ILE A 112 -17.41 4.73 -9.80
N THR A 113 -17.68 5.09 -8.57
CA THR A 113 -18.27 6.38 -8.20
C THR A 113 -17.30 7.11 -7.27
N LEU A 114 -16.86 8.29 -7.66
CA LEU A 114 -15.97 9.15 -6.85
C LEU A 114 -16.71 10.44 -6.48
N HIS A 115 -16.77 10.75 -5.19
CA HIS A 115 -17.51 11.89 -4.63
C HIS A 115 -18.96 11.99 -5.15
N GLY A 116 -19.65 10.85 -5.20
CA GLY A 116 -21.03 10.75 -5.71
C GLY A 116 -21.17 10.84 -7.23
N LYS A 117 -20.08 11.01 -7.98
CA LYS A 117 -20.09 11.08 -9.45
C LYS A 117 -19.56 9.79 -10.04
N LYS A 118 -20.31 9.18 -10.95
CA LYS A 118 -19.82 8.03 -11.72
C LYS A 118 -18.65 8.48 -12.60
N ILE A 119 -17.54 7.75 -12.50
CA ILE A 119 -16.37 7.94 -13.34
C ILE A 119 -16.09 6.65 -14.12
N ASN A 120 -15.36 6.79 -15.22
CA ASN A 120 -14.92 5.67 -16.02
C ASN A 120 -13.50 5.96 -16.53
N ASN A 121 -12.50 5.34 -15.91
CA ASN A 121 -11.10 5.52 -16.28
C ASN A 121 -10.74 4.51 -17.38
N HIS A 122 -10.60 4.96 -18.62
CA HIS A 122 -10.16 4.10 -19.74
C HIS A 122 -8.63 4.03 -19.85
N ASN A 123 -7.93 4.99 -19.26
CA ASN A 123 -6.48 5.10 -19.26
C ASN A 123 -6.00 5.84 -18.01
N ALA A 124 -4.69 5.77 -17.76
CA ALA A 124 -4.05 6.42 -16.62
C ALA A 124 -4.28 7.95 -16.56
N ASN A 125 -4.31 8.63 -17.72
CA ASN A 125 -4.50 10.09 -17.74
C ASN A 125 -5.90 10.49 -17.26
N GLU A 126 -6.93 9.73 -17.62
CA GLU A 126 -8.29 9.95 -17.09
C GLU A 126 -8.35 9.74 -15.58
N ALA A 127 -7.68 8.70 -15.07
CA ALA A 127 -7.61 8.47 -13.63
C ALA A 127 -6.92 9.63 -12.90
N ILE A 128 -5.81 10.13 -13.44
CA ILE A 128 -5.09 11.30 -12.90
C ILE A 128 -5.98 12.55 -12.90
N ASN A 129 -6.74 12.79 -13.98
CA ASN A 129 -7.68 13.91 -14.06
C ASN A 129 -8.83 13.81 -13.05
N HIS A 130 -9.20 12.59 -12.62
CA HIS A 130 -10.13 12.36 -11.53
C HIS A 130 -9.47 12.42 -10.14
N GLY A 131 -8.17 12.70 -10.04
CA GLY A 131 -7.45 12.86 -8.78
C GLY A 131 -6.81 11.58 -8.23
N PHE A 132 -6.70 10.52 -9.04
CA PHE A 132 -5.96 9.32 -8.65
C PHE A 132 -4.45 9.52 -8.84
N ALA A 133 -3.67 8.92 -7.94
CA ALA A 133 -2.24 8.71 -8.14
C ALA A 133 -1.91 7.24 -7.87
N LEU A 134 -1.14 6.63 -8.76
CA LEU A 134 -0.62 5.28 -8.60
C LEU A 134 0.90 5.35 -8.45
N VAL A 135 1.41 4.76 -7.36
CA VAL A 135 2.83 4.66 -7.06
C VAL A 135 3.17 3.18 -7.00
N ASN A 136 4.15 2.76 -7.80
CA ASN A 136 4.63 1.37 -7.90
C ASN A 136 5.99 1.21 -7.26
#